data_AF-A0A963BWK8-F1
#
_entry.id   AF-A0A963BWK8-F1
#
_cell.length_a   1.000
_cell.length_b   1.000
_cell.length_c   1.000
_cell.angle_alpha   90.00
_cell.angle_beta   90.00
_cell.angle_gamma   90.00
#
_symmetry.space_group_name_H-M   'P 1'
#
loop_
_entity.id
_entity.type
_entity.pdbx_description
1 polymer ?
#
loop_
_entity_poly.entity_id
_entity_poly.type
_entity_poly.pdbx_seq_one_letter_code
_entity_poly.pdbx_strand_id
1 'polypeptide(L)'
;LWCTEQLVKAGACGALVAWLPQARPEQIRRLQVCAQACDGPVFLFRPAAAQHEASAAPLRVMARFALDWAIHVQVLKRRGPSHDGVIRLRSVPGGLDAVLTPRLMVPSRLMASREPSRTPAPERELASTVPQGAAVHALGGTTPSARARRHAPVR
;
A
#
# COMPACT_ATOMS: atom_id res chain seq x y z
N LEU A 1 -3.83 6.75 -26.34
CA LEU A 1 -5.22 7.16 -26.00
C LEU A 1 -6.16 7.04 -27.19
N TRP A 2 -5.89 7.76 -28.29
CA TRP A 2 -6.75 7.74 -29.49
C TRP A 2 -6.99 6.33 -30.03
N CYS A 3 -5.95 5.50 -30.17
CA CYS A 3 -6.12 4.12 -30.64
C CYS A 3 -7.07 3.31 -29.74
N THR A 4 -6.96 3.45 -28.41
CA THR A 4 -7.87 2.82 -27.46
C THR A 4 -9.31 3.29 -27.66
N GLU A 5 -9.52 4.60 -27.85
CA GLU A 5 -10.84 5.16 -28.12
C GLU A 5 -11.45 4.60 -29.41
N GLN A 6 -10.66 4.50 -30.49
CA GLN A 6 -11.12 3.94 -31.76
C GLN A 6 -11.44 2.44 -31.65
N LEU A 7 -10.63 1.66 -30.93
CA LEU A 7 -10.90 0.24 -30.69
C LEU A 7 -12.17 0.02 -29.88
N VAL A 8 -12.40 0.84 -28.84
CA VAL A 8 -13.65 0.79 -28.06
C VAL A 8 -14.86 1.11 -28.94
N LYS A 9 -14.77 2.15 -29.79
CA LYS A 9 -15.86 2.52 -30.70
C LYS A 9 -16.12 1.48 -31.79
N ALA A 10 -15.09 0.76 -32.23
CA ALA A 10 -15.22 -0.27 -33.25
C ALA A 10 -15.96 -1.52 -32.74
N GLY A 11 -16.04 -1.75 -31.43
CA GLY A 11 -16.76 -2.88 -30.83
C GLY A 11 -16.23 -4.28 -31.22
N ALA A 12 -15.09 -4.36 -31.91
CA ALA A 12 -14.61 -5.58 -32.55
C ALA A 12 -13.90 -6.56 -31.59
N CYS A 13 -13.90 -6.32 -30.28
CA CYS A 13 -13.09 -7.05 -29.30
C CYS A 13 -13.95 -7.62 -28.16
N GLY A 14 -13.78 -8.91 -27.85
CA GLY A 14 -14.42 -9.55 -26.69
C GLY A 14 -13.90 -9.05 -25.34
N ALA A 15 -12.71 -8.45 -25.30
CA ALA A 15 -12.18 -7.67 -24.18
C ALA A 15 -11.09 -6.73 -24.69
N LEU A 16 -10.93 -5.57 -24.05
CA LEU A 16 -9.86 -4.61 -24.36
C LEU A 16 -8.97 -4.39 -23.14
N VAL A 17 -7.66 -4.39 -23.37
CA VAL A 17 -6.66 -4.13 -22.33
C VAL A 17 -5.72 -3.02 -22.82
N ALA A 18 -5.53 -1.97 -22.03
CA ALA A 18 -4.64 -0.86 -22.37
C ALA A 18 -3.80 -0.37 -21.19
N TRP A 19 -2.50 -0.17 -21.41
CA TRP A 19 -1.60 0.50 -20.48
C TRP A 19 -1.55 1.99 -20.76
N LEU A 20 -2.17 2.79 -19.89
CA LEU A 20 -2.28 4.23 -20.06
C LEU A 20 -1.83 4.94 -18.77
N PRO A 21 -0.54 4.86 -18.39
CA PRO A 21 -0.06 5.38 -17.11
C PRO A 21 -0.29 6.89 -16.95
N GLN A 22 -0.23 7.65 -18.05
CA GLN A 22 -0.38 9.10 -18.09
C GLN A 22 -1.81 9.59 -18.38
N ALA A 23 -2.81 8.69 -18.45
CA ALA A 23 -4.18 9.11 -18.74
C ALA A 23 -4.75 9.97 -17.61
N ARG A 24 -5.15 11.20 -17.97
CA ARG A 24 -5.78 12.16 -17.04
C ARG A 24 -7.24 11.79 -16.76
N PRO A 25 -7.83 12.24 -15.64
CA PRO A 25 -9.22 11.93 -15.28
C PRO A 25 -10.25 12.24 -16.38
N GLU A 26 -10.06 13.33 -17.14
CA GLU A 26 -10.97 13.74 -18.23
C GLU A 26 -10.91 12.74 -19.40
N GLN A 27 -9.72 12.25 -19.71
CA GLN A 27 -9.49 11.24 -20.75
C GLN A 27 -10.11 9.90 -20.34
N ILE A 28 -9.99 9.53 -19.06
CA ILE A 28 -10.62 8.32 -18.51
C ILE A 28 -12.15 8.45 -18.57
N ARG A 29 -12.70 9.62 -18.26
CA ARG A 29 -14.15 9.87 -18.38
C ARG A 29 -14.64 9.70 -19.82
N ARG A 30 -13.94 10.28 -20.80
CA ARG A 30 -14.26 10.12 -22.22
C ARG A 30 -14.21 8.66 -22.67
N LEU A 31 -13.16 7.93 -22.26
CA LEU A 31 -13.05 6.50 -22.53
C LEU A 31 -14.18 5.71 -21.86
N GLN A 32 -14.56 6.05 -20.63
CA GLN A 32 -15.64 5.38 -19.92
C GLN A 32 -16.98 5.55 -20.66
N VAL A 33 -17.26 6.74 -21.21
CA VAL A 33 -18.46 6.96 -22.03
C VAL A 33 -18.43 6.09 -23.28
N CYS A 34 -17.30 6.03 -24.00
CA CYS A 34 -17.18 5.15 -25.17
C CYS A 34 -17.35 3.67 -24.80
N ALA A 35 -16.78 3.25 -23.66
CA ALA A 35 -16.81 1.88 -23.19
C ALA A 35 -18.20 1.41 -22.76
N GLN A 36 -19.16 2.32 -22.50
CA GLN A 36 -20.54 1.93 -22.22
C GLN A 36 -21.24 1.27 -23.41
N ALA A 37 -20.80 1.59 -24.64
CA ALA A 37 -21.34 1.00 -25.87
C ALA A 37 -20.54 -0.24 -26.32
N CYS A 38 -19.54 -0.67 -25.56
CA CYS A 38 -18.71 -1.82 -25.87
C CYS A 38 -19.34 -3.08 -25.28
N ASP A 39 -19.46 -4.15 -26.08
CA ASP A 39 -20.00 -5.44 -25.63
C ASP A 39 -19.05 -6.21 -24.71
N GLY A 40 -17.76 -5.85 -24.74
CA GLY A 40 -16.71 -6.49 -23.94
C GLY A 40 -16.16 -5.59 -22.81
N PRO A 41 -15.57 -6.16 -21.75
CA PRO A 41 -14.92 -5.39 -20.70
C PRO A 41 -13.68 -4.64 -21.21
N VAL A 42 -13.49 -3.43 -20.69
CA VAL A 42 -12.34 -2.56 -20.99
C VAL A 42 -11.51 -2.34 -19.74
N PHE A 43 -10.27 -2.82 -19.75
CA PHE A 43 -9.32 -2.72 -18.65
C PHE A 43 -8.25 -1.67 -18.94
N LEU A 44 -8.09 -0.73 -18.01
CA LEU A 44 -7.02 0.27 -18.06
C LEU A 44 -6.01 0.01 -16.94
N PHE A 45 -4.75 -0.16 -17.30
CA PHE A 45 -3.64 -0.37 -16.38
C PHE A 45 -2.94 0.96 -16.10
N ARG A 46 -2.82 1.28 -14.81
CA ARG A 46 -2.21 2.51 -14.28
C ARG A 46 -1.31 2.17 -13.09
N PRO A 47 -0.27 2.99 -12.80
CA PRO A 47 0.63 2.75 -11.69
C PRO A 47 -0.08 2.87 -10.34
N ALA A 48 0.48 2.24 -9.30
CA ALA A 48 -0.12 2.22 -7.97
C ALA A 48 -0.34 3.62 -7.37
N ALA A 49 0.51 4.59 -7.72
CA ALA A 49 0.36 5.99 -7.30
C ALA A 49 -0.99 6.61 -7.71
N ALA A 50 -1.54 6.19 -8.86
CA ALA A 50 -2.81 6.69 -9.37
C ALA A 50 -4.04 6.22 -8.57
N GLN A 51 -3.87 5.39 -7.53
CA GLN A 51 -4.98 4.98 -6.65
C GLN A 51 -5.65 6.18 -5.96
N HIS A 52 -4.89 7.24 -5.65
CA HIS A 52 -5.39 8.44 -4.97
C HIS A 52 -6.04 9.45 -5.92
N GLU A 53 -5.87 9.30 -7.23
CA GLU A 53 -6.49 10.19 -8.20
C GLU A 53 -7.97 9.87 -8.36
N ALA A 54 -8.81 10.89 -8.57
CA ALA A 54 -10.20 10.67 -8.96
C ALA A 54 -10.28 9.96 -10.33
N SER A 55 -11.25 9.05 -10.48
CA SER A 55 -11.45 8.31 -11.74
C SER A 55 -12.92 7.98 -11.97
N ALA A 56 -13.34 8.17 -13.23
CA ALA A 56 -14.68 7.85 -13.71
C ALA A 56 -14.93 6.34 -13.86
N ALA A 57 -13.90 5.49 -13.74
CA ALA A 57 -14.06 4.04 -13.86
C ALA A 57 -15.10 3.50 -12.85
N PRO A 58 -16.04 2.64 -13.30
CA PRO A 58 -17.08 2.10 -12.42
C PRO A 58 -16.53 1.07 -11.42
N LEU A 59 -15.42 0.41 -11.78
CA LEU A 59 -14.66 -0.51 -10.93
C LEU A 59 -13.19 -0.07 -10.94
N ARG A 60 -12.57 0.00 -9.76
CA ARG A 60 -11.14 0.23 -9.58
C ARG A 60 -10.61 -0.80 -8.60
N VAL A 61 -9.51 -1.43 -8.98
CA VAL A 61 -8.82 -2.42 -8.16
C VAL A 61 -7.35 -2.11 -8.09
N MET A 62 -6.73 -2.44 -6.96
CA MET A 62 -5.28 -2.49 -6.80
C MET A 62 -4.86 -3.95 -6.80
N ALA A 63 -3.98 -4.34 -7.73
CA ALA A 63 -3.38 -5.66 -7.75
C ALA A 63 -1.95 -5.58 -7.23
N ARG A 64 -1.60 -6.45 -6.29
CA ARG A 64 -0.25 -6.59 -5.73
C ARG A 64 0.16 -8.06 -5.77
N PHE A 65 1.42 -8.31 -6.08
CA PHE A 65 1.99 -9.65 -5.94
C PHE A 65 2.01 -10.04 -4.46
N ALA A 66 1.74 -11.30 -4.19
CA ALA A 66 1.85 -11.92 -2.89
C ALA A 66 2.68 -13.21 -3.00
N LEU A 67 3.12 -13.72 -1.85
CA LEU A 67 3.81 -15.00 -1.78
C LEU A 67 2.89 -16.14 -2.24
N ASP A 68 3.51 -17.28 -2.55
CA ASP A 68 2.81 -18.53 -2.86
C ASP A 68 1.88 -18.41 -4.07
N TRP A 69 2.44 -17.86 -5.16
CA TRP A 69 1.77 -17.72 -6.46
C TRP A 69 0.38 -17.09 -6.32
N ALA A 70 0.32 -16.02 -5.54
CA ALA A 70 -0.91 -15.30 -5.31
C ALA A 70 -0.81 -13.85 -5.78
N ILE A 71 -1.94 -13.34 -6.24
CA ILE A 71 -2.19 -11.92 -6.45
C ILE A 71 -3.22 -11.49 -5.42
N HIS A 72 -2.88 -10.45 -4.67
CA HIS A 72 -3.81 -9.76 -3.78
C HIS A 72 -4.48 -8.63 -4.55
N VAL A 73 -5.81 -8.69 -4.64
CA VAL A 73 -6.65 -7.67 -5.27
C VAL A 73 -7.45 -6.96 -4.19
N GLN A 74 -7.24 -5.66 -4.07
CA GLN A 74 -8.04 -4.79 -3.20
C GLN A 74 -9.00 -3.98 -4.06
N VAL A 75 -10.29 -3.98 -3.72
CA VAL A 75 -11.28 -3.15 -4.41
C VAL A 75 -11.20 -1.73 -3.85
N LEU A 76 -10.88 -0.76 -4.70
CA LEU A 76 -10.80 0.65 -4.32
C LEU A 76 -12.12 1.39 -4.56
N LYS A 77 -12.84 1.01 -5.62
CA LYS A 77 -14.14 1.57 -5.99
C LYS A 77 -14.93 0.52 -6.74
N ARG A 78 -16.22 0.40 -6.48
CA ARG A 78 -17.14 -0.40 -7.30
C ARG A 78 -18.54 0.22 -7.27
N ARG A 79 -19.38 -0.17 -8.22
CA ARG A 79 -20.82 0.09 -8.16
C ARG A 79 -21.47 -0.94 -7.21
N GLY A 80 -22.36 -0.47 -6.32
CA GLY A 80 -23.04 -1.33 -5.34
C GLY A 80 -22.34 -1.38 -3.98
N PRO A 81 -22.59 -2.43 -3.16
CA PRO A 81 -22.03 -2.55 -1.82
C PRO A 81 -20.50 -2.49 -1.82
N SER A 82 -19.93 -1.83 -0.81
CA SER A 82 -18.49 -1.85 -0.58
C SER A 82 -18.00 -3.28 -0.38
N HIS A 83 -16.74 -3.52 -0.74
CA HIS A 83 -16.06 -4.77 -0.42
C HIS A 83 -14.84 -4.41 0.40
N ASP A 84 -14.92 -4.73 1.69
CA ASP A 84 -13.83 -4.53 2.62
C ASP A 84 -13.02 -5.83 2.72
N GLY A 85 -11.71 -5.72 2.51
CA GLY A 85 -10.79 -6.86 2.52
C GLY A 85 -9.96 -7.01 1.26
N VAL A 86 -9.20 -8.10 1.22
CA VAL A 86 -8.30 -8.44 0.12
C VAL A 86 -8.77 -9.75 -0.51
N ILE A 87 -9.00 -9.73 -1.82
CA ILE A 87 -9.31 -10.92 -2.62
C ILE A 87 -7.99 -11.56 -3.01
N ARG A 88 -7.77 -12.81 -2.60
CA ARG A 88 -6.61 -13.59 -3.00
C ARG A 88 -6.94 -14.41 -4.25
N LEU A 89 -6.18 -14.17 -5.32
CA LEU A 89 -6.28 -14.90 -6.58
C LEU A 89 -5.03 -15.76 -6.79
N ARG A 90 -5.18 -16.99 -7.29
CA ARG A 90 -4.06 -17.81 -7.72
C ARG A 90 -3.49 -17.24 -9.02
N SER A 91 -2.18 -17.16 -9.14
CA SER A 91 -1.47 -16.59 -10.29
C SER A 91 -0.54 -17.57 -11.01
N VAL A 92 -0.64 -18.87 -10.69
CA VAL A 92 0.11 -19.92 -11.40
C VAL A 92 -0.40 -20.00 -12.85
N PRO A 93 0.44 -19.73 -13.86
CA PRO A 93 0.06 -19.92 -15.26
C PRO A 93 -0.23 -21.40 -15.53
N GLY A 94 -1.25 -21.70 -16.34
CA GLY A 94 -1.72 -23.08 -16.55
C GLY A 94 -0.62 -24.05 -17.02
N GLY A 95 0.28 -23.61 -17.91
CA GLY A 95 1.40 -24.45 -18.37
C GLY A 95 2.49 -24.69 -17.31
N LEU A 96 2.54 -23.86 -16.26
CA LEU A 96 3.57 -23.96 -15.22
C LEU A 96 3.14 -24.90 -14.08
N ASP A 97 1.85 -25.15 -13.92
CA ASP A 97 1.34 -25.98 -12.83
C ASP A 97 1.89 -27.42 -12.88
N ALA A 98 2.04 -27.97 -14.08
CA ALA A 98 2.52 -29.34 -14.30
C ALA A 98 4.02 -29.54 -14.00
N VAL A 99 4.81 -28.45 -13.99
CA VAL A 99 6.27 -28.52 -13.78
C VAL A 99 6.69 -28.01 -12.41
N LEU A 100 5.80 -27.34 -11.67
CA LEU A 100 6.08 -26.88 -10.32
C LEU A 100 5.96 -28.04 -9.33
N THR A 101 7.07 -28.39 -8.70
CA THR A 101 7.04 -29.33 -7.58
C THR A 101 6.20 -28.77 -6.42
N PRO A 102 5.61 -29.62 -5.56
CA PRO A 102 4.83 -29.15 -4.41
C PRO A 102 5.58 -28.17 -3.50
N ARG A 103 6.91 -28.26 -3.43
CA ARG A 103 7.75 -27.31 -2.68
C ARG A 103 7.82 -25.94 -3.34
N LEU A 104 7.86 -25.85 -4.67
CA LEU A 104 7.88 -24.59 -5.41
C LEU A 104 6.50 -23.91 -5.45
N MET A 105 5.43 -24.65 -5.19
CA MET A 105 4.08 -24.09 -5.07
C MET A 105 3.88 -23.24 -3.82
N VAL A 106 4.73 -23.39 -2.80
CA VAL A 106 4.67 -22.62 -1.56
C VAL A 106 6.06 -22.07 -1.20
N PRO A 107 6.60 -21.09 -1.97
CA PRO A 107 7.92 -20.52 -1.71
C PRO A 107 8.08 -19.94 -0.30
N SER A 108 7.00 -19.49 0.35
CA SER A 108 7.05 -18.99 1.72
C SER A 108 7.62 -20.00 2.72
N ARG A 109 7.31 -21.29 2.56
CA ARG A 109 7.85 -22.38 3.40
C ARG A 109 9.35 -22.55 3.20
N LEU A 110 9.81 -22.46 1.94
CA LEU A 110 11.24 -22.55 1.63
C LEU A 110 11.99 -21.36 2.22
N MET A 111 11.44 -20.16 2.08
CA MET A 111 12.03 -18.93 2.62
C MET A 111 12.11 -18.97 4.15
N ALA A 112 11.02 -19.35 4.82
CA ALA A 112 11.00 -19.48 6.29
C ALA A 112 12.03 -20.50 6.80
N SER A 113 12.24 -21.61 6.08
CA SER A 113 13.27 -22.60 6.45
C SER A 113 14.71 -22.10 6.30
N ARG A 114 14.92 -21.02 5.54
CA ARG A 114 16.24 -20.44 5.25
C ARG A 114 16.63 -19.32 6.19
N GLU A 115 15.74 -18.81 7.03
CA GLU A 115 16.07 -17.81 8.03
C GLU A 115 16.59 -18.54 9.27
N PRO A 116 17.91 -18.75 9.41
CA PRO A 116 18.44 -19.39 10.60
C PRO A 116 18.23 -18.36 11.70
N SER A 117 17.71 -18.81 12.85
CA SER A 117 17.63 -18.04 14.09
C SER A 117 18.80 -17.06 14.19
N ARG A 118 18.55 -15.80 13.88
CA ARG A 118 19.49 -14.71 14.12
C ARG A 118 19.53 -14.59 15.62
N THR A 119 20.40 -15.39 16.25
CA THR A 119 20.66 -15.33 17.68
C THR A 119 20.89 -13.86 18.00
N PRO A 120 20.06 -13.20 18.83
CA PRO A 120 20.40 -11.86 19.27
C PRO A 120 21.75 -12.01 19.97
N ALA A 121 22.75 -11.32 19.44
CA ALA A 121 24.05 -11.23 20.09
C ALA A 121 23.78 -10.80 21.55
N PRO A 122 24.43 -11.43 22.55
CA PRO A 122 24.19 -11.07 23.93
C PRO A 122 24.49 -9.57 24.07
N GLU A 123 23.48 -8.80 24.50
CA GLU A 123 23.66 -7.42 24.92
C GLU A 123 24.79 -7.43 25.95
N ARG A 124 25.94 -6.87 25.58
CA ARG A 124 26.95 -6.48 26.55
C ARG A 124 26.32 -5.40 27.41
N GLU A 125 25.76 -5.84 28.52
CA GLU A 125 25.36 -5.03 29.67
C GLU A 125 26.59 -4.22 30.11
N LEU A 126 26.75 -3.01 29.57
CA LEU A 126 27.63 -2.01 30.16
C LEU A 126 26.96 -1.59 31.47
N ALA A 127 27.36 -2.24 32.55
CA ALA A 127 27.07 -1.83 33.91
C ALA A 127 27.53 -0.38 34.11
N SER A 128 26.58 0.57 34.13
CA SER A 128 26.83 1.90 34.64
C SER A 128 26.76 1.84 36.16
N THR A 129 27.89 1.62 36.80
CA THR A 129 28.03 1.74 38.25
C THR A 129 27.92 3.22 38.63
N VAL A 130 26.78 3.61 39.22
CA VAL A 130 26.63 4.89 39.93
C VAL A 130 27.07 4.68 41.38
N PRO A 131 28.09 5.37 41.91
CA PRO A 131 28.35 5.37 43.34
C PRO A 131 27.45 6.39 44.02
N GLN A 132 26.58 5.92 44.92
CA GLN A 132 25.93 6.76 45.93
C GLN A 132 26.92 6.99 47.08
N GLY A 133 27.13 8.25 47.45
CA GLY A 133 28.03 8.62 48.54
C GLY A 133 27.76 10.00 49.13
N ALA A 134 27.04 9.98 50.25
CA ALA A 134 27.13 10.87 51.42
C ALA A 134 26.69 12.34 51.35
N ALA A 135 25.72 12.63 52.21
CA ALA A 135 25.20 13.94 52.60
C ALA A 135 26.21 14.78 53.38
N VAL A 136 26.13 16.11 53.25
CA VAL A 136 26.65 17.05 54.25
C VAL A 136 25.62 18.17 54.45
N HIS A 137 25.27 18.38 55.71
CA HIS A 137 24.29 19.32 56.24
C HIS A 137 24.77 20.78 56.23
N ALA A 138 23.78 21.69 56.23
CA ALA A 138 23.75 23.02 56.88
C ALA A 138 24.58 24.16 56.23
N LEU A 139 24.20 25.44 56.18
CA LEU A 139 23.24 26.26 56.95
C LEU A 139 22.98 27.59 56.20
N GLY A 140 21.76 28.13 56.31
CA GLY A 140 21.51 29.57 56.48
C GLY A 140 21.21 30.43 55.25
N GLY A 141 20.07 31.15 55.28
CA GLY A 141 19.92 32.42 54.57
C GLY A 141 18.58 32.74 53.88
N THR A 142 17.52 32.97 54.67
CA THR A 142 16.46 34.01 54.53
C THR A 142 15.97 34.48 53.14
N THR A 143 14.70 34.13 52.83
CA THR A 143 13.50 34.96 52.49
C THR A 143 13.65 36.41 51.94
N PRO A 144 12.59 37.00 51.33
CA PRO A 144 11.84 36.62 50.12
C PRO A 144 11.66 37.84 49.16
N SER A 145 11.08 37.69 47.97
CA SER A 145 10.12 38.72 47.48
C SER A 145 9.37 38.29 46.23
N ALA A 146 8.08 38.57 46.28
CA ALA A 146 7.09 38.55 45.22
C ALA A 146 7.52 39.35 43.97
N ARG A 147 6.96 39.04 42.79
CA ARG A 147 5.71 39.66 42.31
C ARG A 147 5.41 39.24 40.88
N ALA A 148 4.16 38.86 40.68
CA ALA A 148 3.51 38.61 39.40
C ALA A 148 3.46 39.85 38.48
N ARG A 149 3.35 39.59 37.17
CA ARG A 149 2.40 40.16 36.17
C ARG A 149 3.01 39.95 34.77
N ARG A 150 2.46 39.06 33.94
CA ARG A 150 1.42 39.34 32.91
C ARG A 150 1.65 40.67 32.20
N HIS A 151 1.94 40.64 30.90
CA HIS A 151 1.04 41.16 29.85
C HIS A 151 1.65 41.00 28.45
N ALA A 152 0.95 40.23 27.61
CA ALA A 152 0.70 40.52 26.20
C ALA A 152 -0.61 41.39 26.14
N PRO A 153 -1.07 41.97 25.00
CA PRO A 153 -0.74 41.61 23.62
C PRO A 153 -0.58 42.77 22.60
N VAL A 154 -0.30 42.28 21.39
CA VAL A 154 -0.20 42.86 20.05
C VAL A 154 -1.44 43.65 19.61
N ARG A 155 -1.21 44.72 18.85
CA ARG A 155 -2.11 45.25 17.82
C ARG A 155 -1.41 45.17 16.47
#